data_AF-M2T003-F1
#
_entry.id   AF-M2T003-F1
#
_cell.length_a   1.000
_cell.length_b   1.000
_cell.length_c   1.000
_cell.angle_alpha   90.00
_cell.angle_beta   90.00
_cell.angle_gamma   90.00
#
_symmetry.space_group_name_H-M   'P 1'
#
loop_
_entity.id
_entity.type
_entity.pdbx_description
1 polymer ?
#
loop_
_entity_poly.entity_id
_entity_poly.type
_entity_poly.pdbx_seq_one_letter_code
_entity_poly.pdbx_strand_id
1 'polypeptide(L)'
;MAATNVTVPHSARRYLCLKRLEKLDLPYHPLYENAASDHRTSLVEFLNSLFTEIDQVDFDKDPKECGIWSPQNGSVLMPPLNATGDNKELPAPISVKKRILTINQERWLARTSIHSDSHVKFSELAHLLAREHSRNECVYTPSVFDAVELLTWDREDLLTALRASKYRESIHNVEMSIFQMFHEMPKVAGRDLLQDRVFHVLVVTTQTNHAESPSELARSSTVQLPIDFESFDDSTIVQRSHVKKTGSSRTYQILEGHEKFDSKHPDKRLPHQGKKLTEGKYASLERLTSAPRGPQSDVGSLGDHRWDMMTLSTAGGLTRIAPKSVQEKETLVATAKDVEYVLAYIAEQRR
;
A
#
# COMPACT_ATOMS: atom_id res chain seq x y z
N MET A 1 22.16 15.89 -47.79
CA MET A 1 21.61 16.53 -46.58
C MET A 1 21.13 15.40 -45.68
N ALA A 2 21.81 15.18 -44.54
CA ALA A 2 21.43 14.14 -43.59
C ALA A 2 20.21 14.63 -42.79
N ALA A 3 19.12 13.88 -42.83
CA ALA A 3 17.96 14.13 -41.99
C ALA A 3 18.31 13.75 -40.55
N THR A 4 18.50 14.75 -39.71
CA THR A 4 18.59 14.58 -38.26
C THR A 4 17.23 14.11 -37.73
N ASN A 5 17.16 12.83 -37.35
CA ASN A 5 16.05 12.30 -36.58
C ASN A 5 15.99 13.06 -35.26
N VAL A 6 15.00 13.95 -35.14
CA VAL A 6 14.63 14.57 -33.88
C VAL A 6 13.96 13.49 -33.05
N THR A 7 14.71 12.92 -32.10
CA THR A 7 14.17 12.08 -31.05
C THR A 7 13.23 12.94 -30.22
N VAL A 8 11.92 12.80 -30.45
CA VAL A 8 10.90 13.41 -29.61
C VAL A 8 11.10 12.83 -28.20
N PRO A 9 11.26 13.67 -27.15
CA PRO A 9 11.37 13.16 -25.80
C PRO A 9 10.12 12.34 -25.50
N HIS A 10 10.28 11.05 -25.19
CA HIS A 10 9.19 10.29 -24.62
C HIS A 10 8.77 11.03 -23.35
N SER A 11 7.52 11.50 -23.32
CA SER A 11 6.95 12.03 -22.09
C SER A 11 7.11 10.97 -21.00
N ALA A 12 7.67 11.37 -19.86
CA ALA A 12 7.88 10.46 -18.74
C ALA A 12 6.58 9.71 -18.42
N ARG A 13 6.65 8.38 -18.33
CA ARG A 13 5.50 7.55 -17.99
C ARG A 13 4.96 7.99 -16.63
N ARG A 14 3.64 8.05 -16.52
CA ARG A 14 2.93 8.26 -15.26
C ARG A 14 2.53 6.92 -14.66
N TYR A 15 2.83 6.74 -13.39
CA TYR A 15 2.65 5.51 -12.64
C TYR A 15 1.41 5.56 -11.74
N LEU A 16 1.12 6.69 -11.08
CA LEU A 16 -0.07 6.85 -10.24
C LEU A 16 -1.34 6.94 -11.10
N CYS A 17 -1.81 5.80 -11.59
CA CYS A 17 -3.07 5.64 -12.34
C CYS A 17 -3.53 4.18 -12.37
N LEU A 18 -4.72 3.93 -12.92
CA LEU A 18 -5.27 2.57 -13.09
C LEU A 18 -4.75 1.82 -14.34
N LYS A 19 -3.75 2.36 -15.04
CA LYS A 19 -3.10 1.65 -16.16
C LYS A 19 -2.17 0.61 -15.56
N ARG A 20 -2.39 -0.65 -15.92
CA ARG A 20 -1.56 -1.76 -15.45
C ARG A 20 -0.14 -1.63 -16.00
N LEU A 21 0.85 -2.00 -15.19
CA LEU A 21 2.23 -2.17 -15.60
C LEU A 21 2.39 -3.58 -16.17
N GLU A 22 2.74 -3.67 -17.45
CA GLU A 22 3.17 -4.92 -18.08
C GLU A 22 4.58 -5.29 -17.59
N LYS A 23 5.00 -6.54 -17.76
CA LYS A 23 6.36 -7.00 -17.40
C LYS A 23 7.46 -6.07 -17.93
N LEU A 24 7.37 -5.67 -19.20
CA LEU A 24 8.36 -4.80 -19.84
C LEU A 24 8.25 -3.32 -19.42
N ASP A 25 7.20 -2.92 -18.70
CA ASP A 25 7.10 -1.58 -18.10
C ASP A 25 7.83 -1.47 -16.75
N LEU A 26 8.22 -2.60 -16.16
CA LEU A 26 8.95 -2.67 -14.90
C LEU A 26 10.46 -2.68 -15.17
N PRO A 27 11.29 -2.29 -14.18
CA PRO A 27 12.73 -2.57 -14.21
C PRO A 27 13.00 -4.06 -14.38
N TYR A 28 14.10 -4.40 -15.04
CA TYR A 28 14.56 -5.78 -15.13
C TYR A 28 14.72 -6.42 -13.74
N HIS A 29 14.49 -7.72 -13.68
CA HIS A 29 14.72 -8.56 -12.52
C HIS A 29 15.43 -9.84 -12.96
N PRO A 30 16.43 -10.37 -12.22
CA PRO A 30 17.17 -11.59 -12.61
C PRO A 30 16.34 -12.85 -12.83
N LEU A 31 15.12 -12.91 -12.29
CA LEU A 31 14.17 -14.01 -12.50
C LEU A 31 13.34 -13.90 -13.78
N TYR A 32 13.45 -12.80 -14.52
CA TYR A 32 12.83 -12.70 -15.84
C TYR A 32 13.68 -13.45 -16.87
N GLU A 33 13.01 -14.16 -17.77
CA GLU A 33 13.64 -14.94 -18.84
C GLU A 33 14.18 -14.07 -19.99
N ASN A 34 13.70 -12.82 -20.11
CA ASN A 34 14.12 -11.87 -21.15
C ASN A 34 15.35 -11.04 -20.74
N ALA A 35 15.95 -10.31 -21.69
CA ALA A 35 17.13 -9.49 -21.42
C ALA A 35 16.75 -8.15 -20.77
N ALA A 36 17.68 -7.58 -19.99
CA ALA A 36 17.48 -6.26 -19.37
C ALA A 36 17.23 -5.14 -20.40
N SER A 37 17.77 -5.27 -21.62
CA SER A 37 17.56 -4.33 -22.74
C SER A 37 16.14 -4.32 -23.29
N ASP A 38 15.33 -5.34 -23.00
CA ASP A 38 13.96 -5.45 -23.50
C ASP A 38 12.98 -4.62 -22.64
N HIS A 39 13.41 -4.24 -21.42
CA HIS A 39 12.61 -3.42 -20.52
C HIS A 39 12.62 -1.96 -20.93
N ARG A 40 11.46 -1.31 -20.82
CA ARG A 40 11.23 0.09 -21.22
C ARG A 40 11.84 1.09 -20.24
N THR A 41 12.32 0.64 -19.08
CA THR A 41 12.89 1.48 -18.04
C THR A 41 13.97 0.74 -17.26
N SER A 42 15.05 1.44 -16.93
CA SER A 42 16.01 0.97 -15.94
C SER A 42 15.48 1.16 -14.51
N LEU A 43 16.09 0.48 -13.53
CA LEU A 43 15.73 0.66 -12.12
C LEU A 43 15.91 2.12 -11.66
N VAL A 44 16.96 2.80 -12.10
CA VAL A 44 17.24 4.21 -11.79
C VAL A 44 16.15 5.12 -12.37
N GLU A 45 15.78 4.95 -13.64
CA GLU A 45 14.75 5.78 -14.29
C GLU A 45 13.37 5.57 -13.66
N PHE A 46 13.01 4.31 -13.37
CA PHE A 46 11.76 3.95 -12.72
C PHE A 46 11.62 4.62 -11.36
N LEU A 47 12.61 4.44 -10.47
CA LEU A 47 12.60 5.04 -9.13
C LEU A 47 12.58 6.58 -9.18
N ASN A 48 13.39 7.21 -10.05
CA ASN A 48 13.36 8.66 -10.22
C ASN A 48 11.97 9.16 -10.64
N SER A 49 11.37 8.51 -11.63
CA SER A 49 10.08 8.92 -12.18
C SER A 49 8.95 8.73 -11.17
N LEU A 50 8.93 7.56 -10.51
CA LEU A 50 7.95 7.26 -9.48
C LEU A 50 8.05 8.23 -8.30
N PHE A 51 9.26 8.44 -7.76
CA PHE A 51 9.43 9.30 -6.60
C PHE A 51 9.21 10.78 -6.91
N THR A 52 9.53 11.20 -8.13
CA THR A 52 9.15 12.55 -8.61
C THR A 52 7.64 12.70 -8.67
N GLU A 53 6.91 11.68 -9.12
CA GLU A 53 5.45 11.72 -9.22
C GLU A 53 4.79 11.74 -7.82
N ILE A 54 5.22 10.88 -6.88
CA ILE A 54 4.63 10.88 -5.52
C ILE A 54 4.93 12.17 -4.76
N ASP A 55 6.08 12.79 -5.00
CA ASP A 55 6.48 14.06 -4.38
C ASP A 55 5.61 15.24 -4.83
N GLN A 56 5.06 15.15 -6.04
CA GLN A 56 4.14 16.16 -6.58
C GLN A 56 2.73 16.05 -5.99
N VAL A 57 2.43 14.97 -5.27
CA VAL A 57 1.14 14.79 -4.60
C VAL A 57 1.10 15.64 -3.32
N ASP A 58 0.24 16.66 -3.37
CA ASP A 58 -0.16 17.47 -2.23
C ASP A 58 -1.55 17.04 -1.77
N PHE A 59 -1.62 16.45 -0.57
CA PHE A 59 -2.87 15.96 0.02
C PHE A 59 -3.80 17.08 0.51
N ASP A 60 -3.30 18.31 0.62
CA ASP A 60 -4.08 19.47 1.08
C ASP A 60 -4.44 20.43 -0.05
N LYS A 61 -3.99 20.16 -1.28
CA LYS A 61 -4.33 20.98 -2.45
C LYS A 61 -5.77 20.70 -2.91
N ASP A 62 -6.64 21.67 -2.68
CA ASP A 62 -8.04 21.72 -3.14
C ASP A 62 -8.87 20.43 -2.89
N PRO A 63 -8.84 19.83 -1.68
CA PRO A 63 -9.58 18.60 -1.40
C PRO A 63 -11.08 18.85 -1.35
N LYS A 64 -11.88 17.94 -1.92
CA LYS A 64 -13.31 17.87 -1.63
C LYS A 64 -13.51 17.07 -0.33
N GLU A 65 -13.84 17.77 0.75
CA GLU A 65 -14.16 17.15 2.03
C GLU A 65 -15.46 16.31 1.95
N CYS A 66 -15.40 15.08 2.48
CA CYS A 66 -16.48 14.09 2.46
C CYS A 66 -16.89 13.64 3.88
N GLY A 67 -16.62 14.50 4.86
CA GLY A 67 -16.94 14.31 6.27
C GLY A 67 -15.89 13.51 7.04
N ILE A 68 -16.16 13.31 8.33
CA ILE A 68 -15.29 12.56 9.25
C ILE A 68 -15.86 11.16 9.45
N TRP A 69 -14.98 10.18 9.60
CA TRP A 69 -15.31 8.84 10.07
C TRP A 69 -14.63 8.59 11.41
N SER A 70 -15.36 7.95 12.32
CA SER A 70 -14.87 7.47 13.60
C SER A 70 -15.52 6.11 13.90
N PRO A 71 -14.83 5.21 14.63
CA PRO A 71 -15.41 3.95 15.06
C PRO A 71 -16.52 4.20 16.11
N GLN A 72 -17.34 3.18 16.38
CA GLN A 72 -18.47 3.30 17.31
C GLN A 72 -18.03 3.73 18.73
N ASN A 73 -16.89 3.23 19.18
CA ASN A 73 -16.31 3.56 20.49
C ASN A 73 -15.44 4.84 20.46
N GLY A 74 -15.27 5.46 19.29
CA GLY A 74 -14.47 6.68 19.08
C GLY A 74 -12.95 6.56 19.31
N SER A 75 -12.48 5.47 19.92
CA SER A 75 -11.09 5.26 20.30
C SER A 75 -10.72 3.77 20.34
N VAL A 76 -9.42 3.49 20.30
CA VAL A 76 -8.86 2.17 20.62
C VAL A 76 -8.08 2.29 21.93
N LEU A 77 -8.28 1.35 22.84
CA LEU A 77 -7.55 1.29 24.11
C LEU A 77 -6.11 0.82 23.84
N MET A 78 -5.14 1.71 24.07
CA MET A 78 -3.71 1.48 23.92
C MET A 78 -3.06 1.16 25.26
N PRO A 79 -2.28 0.07 25.38
CA PRO A 79 -1.35 -0.08 26.48
C PRO A 79 -0.32 1.08 26.50
N PRO A 80 0.14 1.52 27.69
CA PRO A 80 1.06 2.65 27.81
C PRO A 80 2.39 2.37 27.10
N LEU A 81 3.00 3.43 26.53
CA LEU A 81 4.27 3.32 25.80
C LEU A 81 5.45 2.85 26.66
N ASN A 82 5.38 3.13 27.97
CA ASN A 82 6.36 2.73 28.97
C ASN A 82 5.64 1.92 30.04
N ALA A 83 6.06 0.66 30.24
CA ALA A 83 5.53 -0.23 31.27
C ALA A 83 6.09 0.16 32.65
N THR A 84 5.79 1.36 33.14
CA THR A 84 6.19 1.81 34.48
C THR A 84 4.98 1.80 35.40
N GLY A 85 4.71 0.64 35.98
CA GLY A 85 3.89 0.45 37.20
C GLY A 85 2.37 0.59 37.05
N ASP A 86 1.88 1.51 36.22
CA ASP A 86 0.45 1.71 35.99
C ASP A 86 0.08 1.24 34.58
N ASN A 87 -0.39 -0.02 34.46
CA ASN A 87 -0.78 -0.66 33.20
C ASN A 87 -2.15 -0.19 32.69
N LYS A 88 -2.54 1.05 33.01
CA LYS A 88 -3.83 1.58 32.59
C LYS A 88 -3.81 1.87 31.08
N GLU A 89 -4.67 1.19 30.34
CA GLU A 89 -4.86 1.48 28.91
C GLU A 89 -5.37 2.91 28.72
N LEU A 90 -4.82 3.61 27.73
CA LEU A 90 -5.17 4.97 27.36
C LEU A 90 -6.04 4.96 26.09
N PRO A 91 -7.16 5.70 26.06
CA PRO A 91 -7.97 5.79 24.85
C PRO A 91 -7.25 6.61 23.78
N ALA A 92 -6.80 5.97 22.72
CA ALA A 92 -6.26 6.63 21.53
C ALA A 92 -7.42 7.00 20.60
N PRO A 93 -7.78 8.29 20.45
CA PRO A 93 -8.93 8.70 19.64
C PRO A 93 -8.70 8.43 18.15
N ILE A 94 -9.76 8.04 17.46
CA ILE A 94 -9.75 7.82 16.00
C ILE A 94 -10.73 8.78 15.33
N SER A 95 -10.17 9.69 14.54
CA SER A 95 -10.92 10.61 13.69
C SER A 95 -10.24 10.71 12.33
N VAL A 96 -10.94 10.25 11.29
CA VAL A 96 -10.41 10.16 9.94
C VAL A 96 -11.18 11.11 9.03
N LYS A 97 -10.49 12.11 8.46
CA LYS A 97 -11.08 12.99 7.45
C LYS A 97 -11.15 12.25 6.13
N LYS A 98 -12.34 12.11 5.55
CA LYS A 98 -12.54 11.51 4.23
C LYS A 98 -12.54 12.62 3.19
N ARG A 99 -11.83 12.42 2.08
CA ARG A 99 -11.56 13.45 1.07
C ARG A 99 -11.63 12.86 -0.33
N ILE A 100 -11.84 13.71 -1.31
CA ILE A 100 -11.62 13.37 -2.72
C ILE A 100 -10.63 14.37 -3.30
N LEU A 101 -9.51 13.87 -3.81
CA LEU A 101 -8.49 14.66 -4.50
C LEU A 101 -8.70 14.52 -6.01
N THR A 102 -8.55 15.61 -6.75
CA THR A 102 -8.55 15.56 -8.22
C THR A 102 -7.11 15.67 -8.70
N ILE A 103 -6.50 14.53 -8.99
CA ILE A 103 -5.11 14.46 -9.44
C ILE A 103 -5.14 13.97 -10.87
N ASN A 104 -4.63 14.81 -11.78
CA ASN A 104 -4.55 14.49 -13.20
C ASN A 104 -5.89 14.05 -13.82
N GLN A 105 -6.96 14.78 -13.51
CA GLN A 105 -8.35 14.52 -13.95
C GLN A 105 -8.99 13.24 -13.37
N GLU A 106 -8.27 12.47 -12.56
CA GLU A 106 -8.80 11.32 -11.84
C GLU A 106 -9.28 11.71 -10.44
N ARG A 107 -10.34 11.06 -9.98
CA ARG A 107 -10.94 11.27 -8.65
C ARG A 107 -10.37 10.24 -7.67
N TRP A 108 -9.40 10.67 -6.88
CA TRP A 108 -8.76 9.84 -5.86
C TRP A 108 -9.54 9.90 -4.56
N LEU A 109 -9.89 8.74 -4.03
CA LEU A 109 -10.55 8.63 -2.74
C LEU A 109 -9.47 8.64 -1.67
N ALA A 110 -9.50 9.64 -0.80
CA ALA A 110 -8.41 9.91 0.12
C ALA A 110 -8.90 10.02 1.57
N ARG A 111 -7.95 9.85 2.47
CA ARG A 111 -8.14 10.10 3.89
C ARG A 111 -6.91 10.74 4.53
N THR A 112 -7.14 11.39 5.65
CA THR A 112 -6.11 11.89 6.55
C THR A 112 -6.48 11.57 7.99
N SER A 113 -5.54 11.02 8.75
CA SER A 113 -5.63 10.84 10.20
C SER A 113 -4.42 11.45 10.90
N ILE A 114 -4.61 11.82 12.16
CA ILE A 114 -3.59 12.42 13.01
C ILE A 114 -3.49 11.60 14.29
N HIS A 115 -2.27 11.30 14.71
CA HIS A 115 -1.98 10.39 15.81
C HIS A 115 -0.96 11.01 16.76
N SER A 116 -1.35 11.17 18.02
CA SER A 116 -0.44 11.72 19.03
C SER A 116 0.64 10.73 19.41
N ASP A 117 1.88 11.22 19.49
CA ASP A 117 3.07 10.46 19.91
C ASP A 117 2.96 9.94 21.36
N SER A 118 2.04 10.48 22.18
CA SER A 118 1.74 9.89 23.50
C SER A 118 0.96 8.58 23.43
N HIS A 119 0.24 8.35 22.33
CA HIS A 119 -0.58 7.16 22.15
C HIS A 119 0.14 6.13 21.30
N VAL A 120 0.79 6.56 20.22
CA VAL A 120 1.47 5.69 19.27
C VAL A 120 2.75 6.33 18.76
N LYS A 121 3.87 5.62 18.91
CA LYS A 121 5.16 6.10 18.40
C LYS A 121 5.13 6.09 16.89
N PHE A 122 5.78 7.08 16.28
CA PHE A 122 5.98 7.12 14.83
C PHE A 122 6.56 5.81 14.28
N SER A 123 7.54 5.22 14.98
CA SER A 123 8.20 4.00 14.55
C SER A 123 7.29 2.78 14.53
N GLU A 124 6.28 2.71 15.40
CA GLU A 124 5.30 1.60 15.39
C GLU A 124 4.43 1.66 14.13
N LEU A 125 3.93 2.86 13.80
CA LEU A 125 3.18 3.09 12.56
C LEU A 125 4.08 2.87 11.33
N ALA A 126 5.26 3.47 11.31
CA ALA A 126 6.17 3.43 10.16
C ALA A 126 6.66 2.01 9.87
N HIS A 127 6.97 1.20 10.89
CA HIS A 127 7.34 -0.19 10.69
C HIS A 127 6.16 -1.01 10.15
N LEU A 128 4.99 -0.90 10.78
CA LEU A 128 3.82 -1.69 10.41
C LEU A 128 3.34 -1.37 8.97
N LEU A 129 3.36 -0.10 8.59
CA LEU A 129 2.82 0.37 7.31
C LEU A 129 3.81 0.27 6.14
N ALA A 130 5.11 0.20 6.40
CA ALA A 130 6.12 0.31 5.33
C ALA A 130 6.95 -0.95 5.15
N ARG A 131 7.30 -1.64 6.24
CA ARG A 131 8.09 -2.87 6.16
C ARG A 131 7.16 -4.03 5.96
N GLU A 132 7.47 -4.90 4.99
CA GLU A 132 6.64 -6.08 4.71
C GLU A 132 5.14 -5.71 4.53
N HIS A 133 4.86 -4.54 3.94
CA HIS A 133 3.55 -3.88 3.94
C HIS A 133 2.38 -4.83 3.65
N SER A 134 2.45 -5.59 2.56
CA SER A 134 1.40 -6.53 2.15
C SER A 134 1.18 -7.68 3.13
N ARG A 135 2.25 -8.17 3.77
CA ARG A 135 2.15 -9.23 4.79
C ARG A 135 1.49 -8.68 6.05
N ASN A 136 1.93 -7.51 6.49
CA ASN A 136 1.32 -6.82 7.63
C ASN A 136 -0.16 -6.52 7.40
N GLU A 137 -0.53 -6.02 6.21
CA GLU A 137 -1.92 -5.78 5.84
C GLU A 137 -2.77 -7.05 5.92
N CYS A 138 -2.24 -8.20 5.49
CA CYS A 138 -2.93 -9.48 5.64
C CYS A 138 -3.20 -9.88 7.10
N VAL A 139 -2.34 -9.46 8.02
CA VAL A 139 -2.49 -9.75 9.45
C VAL A 139 -3.55 -8.84 10.07
N TYR A 140 -3.40 -7.51 9.93
CA TYR A 140 -4.27 -6.56 10.63
C TYR A 140 -5.61 -6.30 9.93
N THR A 141 -5.72 -6.47 8.61
CA THR A 141 -6.96 -6.18 7.86
C THR A 141 -7.85 -7.43 7.82
N PRO A 142 -9.05 -7.41 8.44
CA PRO A 142 -9.89 -8.60 8.54
C PRO A 142 -10.32 -9.19 7.19
N SER A 143 -10.53 -8.33 6.19
CA SER A 143 -10.96 -8.75 4.85
C SER A 143 -9.82 -9.27 3.97
N VAL A 144 -8.56 -9.12 4.37
CA VAL A 144 -7.42 -9.70 3.62
C VAL A 144 -7.13 -11.08 4.21
N PHE A 145 -7.27 -12.11 3.38
CA PHE A 145 -7.08 -13.50 3.84
C PHE A 145 -5.78 -14.13 3.32
N ASP A 146 -5.14 -13.52 2.34
CA ASP A 146 -3.83 -13.97 1.84
C ASP A 146 -3.05 -12.83 1.19
N ALA A 147 -1.72 -12.89 1.29
CA ALA A 147 -0.78 -11.98 0.64
C ALA A 147 0.42 -12.79 0.14
N VAL A 148 0.52 -12.95 -1.18
CA VAL A 148 1.52 -13.82 -1.81
C VAL A 148 2.55 -12.98 -2.53
N GLU A 149 3.78 -13.03 -2.03
CA GLU A 149 4.93 -12.39 -2.70
C GLU A 149 5.34 -13.22 -3.91
N LEU A 150 5.26 -12.62 -5.10
CA LEU A 150 5.61 -13.26 -6.35
C LEU A 150 7.08 -12.99 -6.73
N LEU A 151 7.53 -11.76 -6.47
CA LEU A 151 8.83 -11.24 -6.90
C LEU A 151 9.29 -10.16 -5.93
N THR A 152 10.58 -10.07 -5.63
CA THR A 152 11.16 -9.00 -4.82
C THR A 152 12.51 -8.58 -5.40
N TRP A 153 12.75 -7.27 -5.53
CA TRP A 153 14.05 -6.75 -5.97
C TRP A 153 15.03 -6.76 -4.81
N ASP A 154 16.28 -7.10 -5.10
CA ASP A 154 17.34 -7.09 -4.10
C ASP A 154 17.55 -5.69 -3.51
N ARG A 155 17.74 -5.65 -2.18
CA ARG A 155 17.88 -4.41 -1.43
C ARG A 155 19.12 -3.61 -1.84
N GLU A 156 20.25 -4.27 -2.08
CA GLU A 156 21.49 -3.60 -2.47
C GLU A 156 21.40 -3.04 -3.90
N ASP A 157 20.70 -3.73 -4.80
CA ASP A 157 20.40 -3.21 -6.14
C ASP A 157 19.53 -1.96 -6.08
N LEU A 158 18.48 -1.96 -5.25
CA LEU A 158 17.61 -0.80 -5.03
C LEU A 158 18.38 0.39 -4.43
N LEU A 159 19.21 0.16 -3.41
CA LEU A 159 20.03 1.21 -2.80
C LEU A 159 21.09 1.74 -3.77
N THR A 160 21.66 0.88 -4.62
CA THR A 160 22.60 1.28 -5.66
C THR A 160 21.92 2.15 -6.72
N ALA A 161 20.72 1.78 -7.16
CA ALA A 161 19.94 2.59 -8.09
C ALA A 161 19.55 3.94 -7.48
N LEU A 162 19.20 4.00 -6.19
CA LEU A 162 18.94 5.24 -5.47
C LEU A 162 20.17 6.16 -5.40
N ARG A 163 21.35 5.62 -5.11
CA ARG A 163 22.61 6.40 -5.11
C ARG A 163 22.96 6.97 -6.49
N ALA A 164 22.64 6.23 -7.56
CA ALA A 164 22.81 6.69 -8.94
C ALA A 164 21.66 7.62 -9.41
N SER A 165 20.56 7.68 -8.65
CA SER A 165 19.40 8.48 -8.97
C SER A 165 19.69 9.98 -8.78
N LYS A 166 18.92 10.83 -9.46
CA LYS A 166 18.97 12.29 -9.27
C LYS A 166 17.85 12.76 -8.34
N TYR A 167 17.26 11.83 -7.59
CA TYR A 167 16.18 12.15 -6.67
C TYR A 167 16.73 12.99 -5.51
N ARG A 168 15.97 14.03 -5.16
CA ARG A 168 16.44 15.11 -4.28
C ARG A 168 16.50 14.72 -2.81
N GLU A 169 15.63 13.83 -2.36
CA GLU A 169 15.58 13.40 -0.96
C GLU A 169 16.44 12.16 -0.76
N SER A 170 17.11 12.07 0.40
CA SER A 170 17.87 10.88 0.78
C SER A 170 16.92 9.81 1.30
N ILE A 171 16.65 8.81 0.47
CA ILE A 171 15.92 7.60 0.86
C ILE A 171 16.89 6.64 1.56
N HIS A 172 16.58 6.30 2.80
CA HIS A 172 17.43 5.49 3.67
C HIS A 172 17.05 4.00 3.65
N ASN A 173 15.78 3.70 3.38
CA ASN A 173 15.29 2.35 3.19
C ASN A 173 14.28 2.30 2.05
N VAL A 174 14.32 1.23 1.26
CA VAL A 174 13.43 0.98 0.14
C VAL A 174 13.16 -0.52 0.03
N GLU A 175 11.90 -0.88 -0.19
CA GLU A 175 11.48 -2.23 -0.55
C GLU A 175 10.65 -2.17 -1.83
N MET A 176 10.83 -3.15 -2.71
CA MET A 176 10.08 -3.23 -3.97
C MET A 176 9.77 -4.69 -4.29
N SER A 177 8.48 -5.01 -4.39
CA SER A 177 8.01 -6.38 -4.59
C SER A 177 6.69 -6.44 -5.36
N ILE A 178 6.42 -7.53 -6.06
CA ILE A 178 5.11 -7.83 -6.65
C ILE A 178 4.35 -8.77 -5.70
N PHE A 179 3.11 -8.40 -5.37
CA PHE A 179 2.21 -9.17 -4.52
C PHE A 179 0.90 -9.51 -5.21
N GLN A 180 0.33 -10.65 -4.83
CA GLN A 180 -1.11 -10.92 -4.93
C GLN A 180 -1.77 -10.68 -3.58
N MET A 181 -2.67 -9.70 -3.52
CA MET A 181 -3.49 -9.42 -2.34
C MET A 181 -4.87 -10.01 -2.53
N PHE A 182 -5.30 -10.87 -1.61
CA PHE A 182 -6.58 -11.57 -1.68
C PHE A 182 -7.57 -11.05 -0.64
N HIS A 183 -8.70 -10.52 -1.11
CA HIS A 183 -9.71 -9.91 -0.27
C HIS A 183 -11.02 -10.68 -0.32
N GLU A 184 -11.56 -11.00 0.85
CA GLU A 184 -12.94 -11.44 1.02
C GLU A 184 -13.87 -10.26 0.76
N MET A 185 -14.91 -10.48 -0.06
CA MET A 185 -15.91 -9.45 -0.31
C MET A 185 -17.05 -9.53 0.70
N PRO A 186 -17.62 -8.39 1.13
CA PRO A 186 -18.70 -8.38 2.10
C PRO A 186 -19.95 -9.07 1.56
N LYS A 187 -20.67 -9.74 2.46
CA LYS A 187 -21.96 -10.36 2.18
C LYS A 187 -23.01 -9.31 1.86
N VAL A 188 -23.75 -9.50 0.78
CA VAL A 188 -24.86 -8.61 0.39
C VAL A 188 -26.15 -9.23 0.90
N ALA A 189 -26.83 -8.54 1.82
CA ALA A 189 -28.02 -9.06 2.51
C ALA A 189 -27.80 -10.44 3.16
N GLY A 190 -26.61 -10.65 3.75
CA GLY A 190 -26.23 -11.91 4.39
C GLY A 190 -25.88 -13.05 3.43
N ARG A 191 -25.81 -12.79 2.11
CA ARG A 191 -25.50 -13.79 1.07
C ARG A 191 -24.17 -13.49 0.37
N ASP A 192 -23.46 -14.53 -0.01
CA ASP A 192 -22.18 -14.47 -0.73
C ASP A 192 -22.41 -14.22 -2.23
N LEU A 193 -22.94 -13.05 -2.56
CA LEU A 193 -23.24 -12.65 -3.95
C LEU A 193 -22.02 -12.11 -4.70
N LEU A 194 -20.99 -11.68 -3.97
CA LEU A 194 -19.75 -11.17 -4.53
C LEU A 194 -18.69 -12.25 -4.41
N GLN A 195 -17.97 -12.51 -5.51
CA GLN A 195 -16.77 -13.34 -5.49
C GLN A 195 -15.68 -12.69 -4.63
N ASP A 196 -14.67 -13.43 -4.22
CA ASP A 196 -13.48 -12.84 -3.62
C ASP A 196 -12.69 -12.06 -4.67
N ARG A 197 -11.75 -11.23 -4.23
CA ARG A 197 -10.91 -10.41 -5.10
C ARG A 197 -9.45 -10.82 -5.01
N VAL A 198 -8.79 -10.78 -6.15
CA VAL A 198 -7.32 -10.75 -6.23
C VAL A 198 -6.90 -9.43 -6.87
N PHE A 199 -5.91 -8.79 -6.26
CA PHE A 199 -5.23 -7.63 -6.80
C PHE A 199 -3.76 -7.96 -7.00
N HIS A 200 -3.28 -7.79 -8.23
CA HIS A 200 -1.86 -7.90 -8.57
C HIS A 200 -1.25 -6.50 -8.46
N VAL A 201 -0.33 -6.32 -7.53
CA VAL A 201 0.25 -5.00 -7.25
C VAL A 201 1.75 -5.05 -7.13
N LEU A 202 2.42 -4.06 -7.72
CA LEU A 202 3.77 -3.71 -7.36
C LEU A 202 3.68 -2.81 -6.13
N VAL A 203 4.35 -3.20 -5.06
CA VAL A 203 4.47 -2.43 -3.83
C VAL A 203 5.87 -1.83 -3.78
N VAL A 204 5.96 -0.52 -3.62
CA VAL A 204 7.22 0.20 -3.38
C VAL A 204 7.08 0.97 -2.09
N THR A 205 7.94 0.70 -1.11
CA THR A 205 7.94 1.45 0.15
C THR A 205 9.26 2.21 0.30
N THR A 206 9.21 3.38 0.92
CA THR A 206 10.40 4.20 1.18
C THR A 206 10.35 4.78 2.58
N GLN A 207 11.53 4.97 3.16
CA GLN A 207 11.70 5.64 4.44
C GLN A 207 12.81 6.69 4.34
N THR A 208 12.56 7.88 4.88
CA THR A 208 13.54 8.96 4.99
C THR A 208 13.73 9.33 6.46
N ASN A 209 14.93 9.78 6.79
CA ASN A 209 15.28 10.21 8.15
C ASN A 209 15.30 11.73 8.26
N HIS A 210 15.23 12.24 9.49
CA HIS A 210 15.38 13.66 9.74
C HIS A 210 16.80 14.12 9.36
N ALA A 211 16.90 15.24 8.64
CA ALA A 211 18.20 15.82 8.27
C ALA A 211 19.07 16.14 9.50
N GLU A 212 18.44 16.56 10.60
CA GLU A 212 19.09 16.91 11.87
C GLU A 212 19.27 15.69 12.80
N SER A 213 18.67 14.54 12.48
CA SER A 213 18.76 13.32 13.30
C SER A 213 18.70 12.08 12.40
N PRO A 214 19.84 11.69 11.79
CA PRO A 214 19.90 10.63 10.79
C PRO A 214 19.51 9.23 11.29
N SER A 215 19.34 9.04 12.60
CA SER A 215 18.87 7.79 13.20
C SER A 215 17.35 7.73 13.38
N GLU A 216 16.62 8.83 13.11
CA GLU A 216 15.19 8.93 13.35
C GLU A 216 14.41 9.11 12.06
N LEU A 217 13.37 8.29 11.90
CA LEU A 217 12.49 8.30 10.74
C LEU A 217 11.66 9.59 10.71
N ALA A 218 11.68 10.28 9.57
CA ALA A 218 10.90 11.50 9.32
C ALA A 218 9.64 11.23 8.49
N ARG A 219 9.77 10.37 7.47
CA ARG A 219 8.67 10.05 6.57
C ARG A 219 8.75 8.60 6.14
N SER A 220 7.58 8.00 5.97
CA SER A 220 7.43 6.75 5.26
C SER A 220 6.41 6.91 4.16
N SER A 221 6.66 6.32 3.00
CA SER A 221 5.67 6.26 1.91
C SER A 221 5.50 4.83 1.42
N THR A 222 4.28 4.48 1.03
CA THR A 222 3.97 3.20 0.39
C THR A 222 3.18 3.49 -0.87
N VAL A 223 3.62 2.94 -1.99
CA VAL A 223 2.95 3.04 -3.28
C VAL A 223 2.56 1.65 -3.73
N GLN A 224 1.31 1.47 -4.14
CA GLN A 224 0.86 0.23 -4.77
C GLN A 224 0.40 0.56 -6.19
N LEU A 225 0.97 -0.11 -7.19
CA LEU A 225 0.68 0.10 -8.61
C LEU A 225 0.11 -1.17 -9.23
N PRO A 226 -0.95 -1.09 -10.06
CA PRO A 226 -1.58 -2.28 -10.60
C PRO A 226 -0.67 -2.96 -11.64
N ILE A 227 -0.56 -4.28 -11.54
CA ILE A 227 0.24 -5.11 -12.45
C ILE A 227 -0.66 -5.84 -13.44
N ASP A 228 -0.20 -5.99 -14.68
CA ASP A 228 -0.82 -6.91 -15.63
C ASP A 228 -0.19 -8.30 -15.48
N PHE A 229 -0.73 -9.09 -14.56
CA PHE A 229 -0.18 -10.40 -14.23
C PHE A 229 -0.12 -11.36 -15.43
N GLU A 230 -1.02 -11.21 -16.39
CA GLU A 230 -1.04 -12.02 -17.61
C GLU A 230 0.14 -11.72 -18.55
N SER A 231 0.85 -10.60 -18.36
CA SER A 231 2.05 -10.25 -19.13
C SER A 231 3.31 -10.97 -18.64
N PHE A 232 3.23 -11.72 -17.54
CA PHE A 232 4.30 -12.55 -17.03
C PHE A 232 4.13 -13.96 -17.57
N ASP A 233 4.88 -14.27 -18.61
CA ASP A 233 5.06 -15.63 -19.14
C ASP A 233 6.12 -16.43 -18.36
N ASP A 234 6.84 -15.77 -17.44
CA ASP A 234 7.91 -16.38 -16.64
C ASP A 234 7.37 -17.47 -15.71
N SER A 235 7.91 -18.67 -15.89
CA SER A 235 7.48 -19.86 -15.16
C SER A 235 7.57 -19.70 -13.64
N THR A 236 8.57 -18.98 -13.12
CA THR A 236 8.79 -18.82 -11.68
C THR A 236 7.71 -17.98 -11.00
N ILE A 237 7.31 -16.84 -11.61
CA ILE A 237 6.29 -15.96 -11.04
C ILE A 237 4.93 -16.63 -11.07
N VAL A 238 4.61 -17.31 -12.18
CA VAL A 238 3.37 -18.07 -12.32
C VAL A 238 3.32 -19.25 -11.35
N GLN A 239 4.45 -19.92 -11.09
CA GLN A 239 4.55 -21.02 -10.14
C GLN A 239 4.35 -20.61 -8.68
N ARG A 240 4.58 -19.34 -8.33
CA ARG A 240 4.35 -18.82 -6.96
C ARG A 240 2.91 -18.35 -6.74
N SER A 241 2.16 -18.13 -7.82
CA SER A 241 0.81 -17.58 -7.76
C SER A 241 -0.19 -18.54 -7.11
N HIS A 242 -1.02 -18.00 -6.23
CA HIS A 242 -2.19 -18.73 -5.69
C HIS A 242 -3.44 -18.58 -6.57
N VAL A 243 -3.30 -17.99 -7.76
CA VAL A 243 -4.36 -17.92 -8.78
C VAL A 243 -4.17 -19.04 -9.80
N LYS A 244 -5.15 -19.94 -9.88
CA LYS A 244 -5.28 -20.89 -10.98
C LYS A 244 -6.24 -20.36 -12.03
N LYS A 245 -5.79 -20.28 -13.28
CA LYS A 245 -6.63 -19.92 -14.43
C LYS A 245 -7.10 -21.17 -15.16
N THR A 246 -8.41 -21.30 -15.39
CA THR A 246 -9.01 -22.35 -16.22
C THR A 246 -9.98 -21.70 -17.20
N GLY A 247 -9.56 -21.59 -18.47
CA GLY A 247 -10.26 -20.79 -19.46
C GLY A 247 -10.32 -19.31 -19.05
N SER A 248 -11.53 -18.75 -18.96
CA SER A 248 -11.76 -17.38 -18.50
C SER A 248 -11.94 -17.26 -16.97
N SER A 249 -12.04 -18.39 -16.26
CA SER A 249 -12.26 -18.42 -14.81
C SER A 249 -10.93 -18.38 -14.06
N ARG A 250 -10.92 -17.67 -12.94
CA ARG A 250 -9.82 -17.66 -11.96
C ARG A 250 -10.32 -18.26 -10.66
N THR A 251 -9.52 -19.10 -10.02
CA THR A 251 -9.84 -19.70 -8.72
C THR A 251 -8.64 -19.58 -7.79
N TYR A 252 -8.92 -19.44 -6.50
CA TYR A 252 -7.89 -19.47 -5.47
C TYR A 252 -7.40 -20.91 -5.25
N GLN A 253 -6.09 -21.11 -5.21
CA GLN A 253 -5.45 -22.39 -4.97
C GLN A 253 -4.16 -22.20 -4.16
N ILE A 254 -4.11 -22.76 -2.97
CA ILE A 254 -2.88 -22.90 -2.18
C ILE A 254 -2.01 -23.98 -2.85
N LEU A 255 -0.72 -23.70 -2.98
CA LEU A 255 0.26 -24.64 -3.52
C LEU A 255 0.78 -25.57 -2.41
N GLU A 256 0.99 -26.84 -2.76
CA GLU A 256 1.57 -27.83 -1.85
C GLU A 256 2.95 -27.35 -1.36
N GLY A 257 3.16 -27.32 -0.04
CA GLY A 257 4.40 -26.85 0.58
C GLY A 257 4.41 -25.38 1.01
N HIS A 258 3.46 -24.55 0.55
CA HIS A 258 3.29 -23.14 0.96
C HIS A 258 2.34 -22.95 2.16
N GLU A 259 1.89 -24.04 2.76
CA GLU A 259 0.94 -24.03 3.89
C GLU A 259 1.53 -23.45 5.19
N LYS A 260 2.87 -23.41 5.33
CA LYS A 260 3.54 -23.24 6.63
C LYS A 260 4.14 -21.87 6.93
N PHE A 261 4.12 -20.91 6.01
CA PHE A 261 4.63 -19.58 6.32
C PHE A 261 3.57 -18.78 7.08
N ASP A 262 3.82 -18.67 8.40
CA ASP A 262 3.19 -17.80 9.37
C ASP A 262 1.68 -18.00 9.60
N SER A 263 1.32 -18.60 10.73
CA SER A 263 0.09 -18.13 11.39
C SER A 263 0.05 -18.44 12.89
N LYS A 264 -0.07 -17.36 13.67
CA LYS A 264 -0.68 -17.36 15.01
C LYS A 264 -2.23 -17.44 14.94
N HIS A 265 -2.80 -17.63 13.75
CA HIS A 265 -4.24 -17.65 13.48
C HIS A 265 -4.66 -18.97 12.79
N PRO A 266 -5.90 -19.47 12.99
CA PRO A 266 -6.43 -20.52 12.12
C PRO A 266 -6.35 -20.04 10.67
N ASP A 267 -5.81 -20.88 9.79
CA ASP A 267 -5.46 -20.50 8.42
C ASP A 267 -6.67 -19.93 7.67
N LYS A 268 -6.73 -18.58 7.57
CA LYS A 268 -7.81 -17.83 6.92
C LYS A 268 -7.96 -18.22 5.44
N ARG A 269 -6.97 -18.88 4.84
CA ARG A 269 -6.92 -19.25 3.42
C ARG A 269 -7.76 -20.48 3.09
N LEU A 270 -7.81 -21.46 3.98
CA LEU A 270 -8.45 -22.77 3.72
C LEU A 270 -9.92 -22.66 3.28
N PRO A 271 -10.77 -21.80 3.89
CA PRO A 271 -12.16 -21.62 3.46
C PRO A 271 -12.31 -21.07 2.03
N HIS A 272 -11.24 -20.56 1.42
CA HIS A 272 -11.26 -19.96 0.09
C HIS A 272 -10.72 -20.90 -0.99
N GLN A 273 -10.17 -22.07 -0.63
CA GLN A 273 -9.65 -23.04 -1.59
C GLN A 273 -10.69 -23.40 -2.66
N GLY A 274 -10.34 -23.21 -3.92
CA GLY A 274 -11.19 -23.48 -5.07
C GLY A 274 -12.28 -22.43 -5.35
N LYS A 275 -12.43 -21.39 -4.51
CA LYS A 275 -13.39 -20.30 -4.77
C LYS A 275 -13.01 -19.51 -6.01
N LYS A 276 -14.03 -19.02 -6.73
CA LYS A 276 -13.83 -18.14 -7.89
C LYS A 276 -13.36 -16.76 -7.44
N LEU A 277 -12.40 -16.23 -8.18
CA LEU A 277 -11.83 -14.91 -7.98
C LEU A 277 -12.26 -13.96 -9.10
N THR A 278 -12.60 -12.74 -8.71
CA THR A 278 -12.65 -11.60 -9.64
C THR A 278 -11.36 -10.81 -9.49
N GLU A 279 -10.70 -10.50 -10.61
CA GLU A 279 -9.55 -9.61 -10.58
C GLU A 279 -10.00 -8.16 -10.44
N GLY A 280 -9.51 -7.50 -9.41
CA GLY A 280 -9.62 -6.06 -9.23
C GLY A 280 -8.37 -5.33 -9.72
N LYS A 281 -8.39 -4.01 -9.67
CA LYS A 281 -7.18 -3.19 -9.82
C LYS A 281 -7.28 -1.96 -8.95
N TYR A 282 -6.18 -1.57 -8.33
CA TYR A 282 -6.07 -0.28 -7.67
C TYR A 282 -4.67 0.28 -7.81
N ALA A 283 -4.57 1.59 -7.66
CA ALA A 283 -3.35 2.30 -7.35
C ALA A 283 -3.54 3.03 -6.02
N SER A 284 -2.54 3.05 -5.16
CA SER A 284 -2.59 3.78 -3.88
C SER A 284 -1.26 4.47 -3.59
N LEU A 285 -1.36 5.54 -2.79
CA LEU A 285 -0.24 6.20 -2.15
C LEU A 285 -0.61 6.42 -0.69
N GLU A 286 0.26 5.95 0.20
CA GLU A 286 0.25 6.28 1.62
C GLU A 286 1.47 7.12 1.97
N ARG A 287 1.28 8.11 2.84
CA ARG A 287 2.35 8.95 3.37
C ARG A 287 2.15 9.13 4.87
N LEU A 288 3.11 8.63 5.64
CA LEU A 288 3.21 8.86 7.07
C LEU A 288 4.32 9.88 7.32
N THR A 289 4.01 10.98 8.01
CA THR A 289 4.95 12.07 8.32
C THR A 289 5.03 12.27 9.83
N SER A 290 6.25 12.31 10.36
CA SER A 290 6.49 12.50 11.79
C SER A 290 6.07 13.91 12.21
N ALA A 291 5.93 14.09 13.52
CA ALA A 291 5.57 15.39 14.06
C ALA A 291 6.69 16.41 13.81
N PRO A 292 6.37 17.68 13.50
CA PRO A 292 7.38 18.73 13.39
C PRO A 292 8.16 18.87 14.70
N ARG A 293 9.49 18.92 14.61
CA ARG A 293 10.35 19.28 15.74
C ARG A 293 10.39 20.80 15.87
N GLY A 294 9.57 21.36 16.75
CA GLY A 294 9.75 22.73 17.22
C GLY A 294 10.88 22.81 18.26
N PRO A 295 11.48 24.00 18.51
CA PRO A 295 12.27 24.20 19.73
C PRO A 295 11.38 23.80 20.90
N GLN A 296 11.88 22.93 21.78
CA GLN A 296 11.16 22.40 22.95
C GLN A 296 10.44 23.55 23.67
N SER A 297 9.17 23.79 23.34
CA SER A 297 8.34 24.69 24.12
C SER A 297 7.93 23.92 25.35
N ASP A 298 8.19 24.53 26.50
CA ASP A 298 7.96 24.03 27.83
C ASP A 298 6.74 23.09 27.94
N VAL A 299 6.99 21.88 28.46
CA VAL A 299 6.01 21.00 29.10
C VAL A 299 4.71 20.76 28.31
N GLY A 300 4.71 19.73 27.45
CA GLY A 300 3.48 18.99 27.12
C GLY A 300 2.98 19.04 25.68
N SER A 301 3.66 19.70 24.74
CA SER A 301 3.30 19.59 23.31
C SER A 301 3.82 18.28 22.72
N LEU A 302 3.13 17.17 23.01
CA LEU A 302 3.33 15.90 22.32
C LEU A 302 3.12 16.11 20.81
N GLY A 303 4.06 15.61 20.02
CA GLY A 303 4.00 15.73 18.57
C GLY A 303 2.87 14.89 17.98
N ASP A 304 2.23 15.40 16.94
CA ASP A 304 1.18 14.69 16.21
C ASP A 304 1.73 14.18 14.87
N HIS A 305 1.72 12.86 14.67
CA HIS A 305 2.06 12.21 13.41
C HIS A 305 0.87 12.28 12.45
N ARG A 306 1.15 12.55 11.18
CA ARG A 306 0.14 12.63 10.14
C ARG A 306 0.22 11.43 9.22
N TRP A 307 -0.92 10.79 8.95
CA TRP A 307 -1.03 9.70 7.99
C TRP A 307 -2.08 10.01 6.93
N ASP A 308 -1.61 10.19 5.71
CA ASP A 308 -2.44 10.36 4.53
C ASP A 308 -2.45 9.08 3.69
N MET A 309 -3.59 8.79 3.08
CA MET A 309 -3.74 7.70 2.11
C MET A 309 -4.67 8.14 1.00
N MET A 310 -4.35 7.82 -0.25
CA MET A 310 -5.25 7.97 -1.38
C MET A 310 -5.25 6.70 -2.22
N THR A 311 -6.41 6.38 -2.79
CA THR A 311 -6.58 5.23 -3.66
C THR A 311 -7.47 5.56 -4.85
N LEU A 312 -7.15 4.91 -5.97
CA LEU A 312 -7.95 4.86 -7.17
C LEU A 312 -8.18 3.38 -7.46
N SER A 313 -9.43 2.90 -7.47
CA SER A 313 -9.71 1.48 -7.56
C SER A 313 -10.89 1.16 -8.48
N THR A 314 -10.85 -0.04 -9.05
CA THR A 314 -12.02 -0.69 -9.64
C THR A 314 -12.08 -2.11 -9.14
N ALA A 315 -13.08 -2.41 -8.32
CA ALA A 315 -13.23 -3.73 -7.72
C ALA A 315 -13.57 -4.84 -8.73
N GLY A 316 -14.11 -4.53 -9.92
CA GLY A 316 -14.41 -5.54 -10.93
C GLY A 316 -15.68 -6.39 -10.64
N GLY A 317 -16.09 -7.23 -11.60
CA GLY A 317 -17.24 -8.12 -11.42
C GLY A 317 -18.57 -7.39 -11.17
N LEU A 318 -19.45 -7.99 -10.37
CA LEU A 318 -20.80 -7.46 -10.09
C LEU A 318 -20.81 -6.12 -9.34
N THR A 319 -19.72 -5.74 -8.64
CA THR A 319 -19.67 -4.44 -7.96
C THR A 319 -19.70 -3.27 -8.94
N ARG A 320 -19.37 -3.50 -10.22
CA ARG A 320 -19.51 -2.50 -11.29
C ARG A 320 -20.95 -2.06 -11.53
N ILE A 321 -21.92 -2.87 -11.12
CA ILE A 321 -23.35 -2.56 -11.25
C ILE A 321 -23.79 -1.56 -10.18
N ALA A 322 -23.12 -1.51 -9.04
CA ALA A 322 -23.45 -0.56 -7.99
C ALA A 322 -23.23 0.88 -8.49
N PRO A 323 -24.08 1.85 -8.09
CA PRO A 323 -23.88 3.25 -8.46
C PRO A 323 -22.49 3.75 -8.03
N LYS A 324 -21.84 4.60 -8.85
CA LYS A 324 -20.52 5.16 -8.53
C LYS A 324 -20.49 5.81 -7.14
N SER A 325 -21.52 6.54 -6.76
CA SER A 325 -21.62 7.19 -5.44
C SER A 325 -21.59 6.19 -4.28
N VAL A 326 -22.17 4.99 -4.47
CA VAL A 326 -22.11 3.90 -3.48
C VAL A 326 -20.70 3.33 -3.43
N GLN A 327 -20.09 3.05 -4.59
CA GLN A 327 -18.71 2.56 -4.63
C GLN A 327 -17.72 3.54 -3.97
N GLU A 328 -17.83 4.84 -4.27
CA GLU A 328 -17.02 5.90 -3.66
C GLU A 328 -17.22 5.95 -2.13
N LYS A 329 -18.48 5.94 -1.67
CA LYS A 329 -18.81 5.98 -0.24
C LYS A 329 -18.25 4.77 0.51
N GLU A 330 -18.48 3.56 0.00
CA GLU A 330 -18.01 2.33 0.65
C GLU A 330 -16.48 2.27 0.68
N THR A 331 -15.82 2.71 -0.39
CA THR A 331 -14.35 2.75 -0.44
C THR A 331 -13.79 3.77 0.55
N LEU A 332 -14.37 4.98 0.65
CA LEU A 332 -13.96 5.97 1.65
C LEU A 332 -14.16 5.50 3.09
N VAL A 333 -15.18 4.68 3.34
CA VAL A 333 -15.40 4.09 4.67
C VAL A 333 -14.41 2.96 4.93
N ALA A 334 -14.15 2.10 3.93
CA ALA A 334 -13.17 1.02 4.04
C ALA A 334 -11.78 1.58 4.34
N THR A 335 -11.29 2.54 3.55
CA THR A 335 -9.97 3.13 3.78
C THR A 335 -9.88 3.85 5.12
N ALA A 336 -10.97 4.46 5.61
CA ALA A 336 -10.99 5.07 6.93
C ALA A 336 -10.94 4.05 8.08
N LYS A 337 -11.58 2.89 7.92
CA LYS A 337 -11.55 1.79 8.89
C LYS A 337 -10.16 1.18 9.07
N ASP A 338 -9.31 1.21 8.04
CA ASP A 338 -7.95 0.67 8.13
C ASP A 338 -7.14 1.32 9.26
N VAL A 339 -7.43 2.58 9.60
CA VAL A 339 -6.81 3.27 10.74
C VAL A 339 -7.15 2.60 12.07
N GLU A 340 -8.40 2.14 12.24
CA GLU A 340 -8.82 1.40 13.43
C GLU A 340 -8.11 0.04 13.51
N TYR A 341 -8.01 -0.68 12.39
CA TYR A 341 -7.33 -1.98 12.35
C TYR A 341 -5.85 -1.87 12.71
N VAL A 342 -5.16 -0.88 12.15
CA VAL A 342 -3.75 -0.63 12.41
C VAL A 342 -3.51 -0.28 13.88
N LEU A 343 -4.31 0.63 14.46
CA LEU A 343 -4.17 0.96 15.87
C LEU A 343 -4.53 -0.21 16.77
N ALA A 344 -5.61 -0.94 16.48
CA ALA A 344 -5.99 -2.14 17.23
C ALA A 344 -4.89 -3.21 17.23
N TYR A 345 -4.24 -3.43 16.09
CA TYR A 345 -3.11 -4.35 15.99
C TYR A 345 -1.91 -3.88 16.80
N ILE A 346 -1.57 -2.59 16.77
CA ILE A 346 -0.51 -2.03 17.62
C ILE A 346 -0.83 -2.23 19.11
N ALA A 347 -2.06 -1.98 19.53
CA ALA A 347 -2.48 -2.26 20.91
C ALA A 347 -2.30 -3.74 21.27
N GLU A 348 -2.68 -4.65 20.38
CA GLU A 348 -2.51 -6.09 20.60
C GLU A 348 -1.03 -6.48 20.73
N GLN A 349 -0.14 -5.93 19.89
CA GLN A 349 1.30 -6.21 19.99
C GLN A 349 1.95 -5.68 21.27
N ARG A 350 1.35 -4.70 21.95
CA ARG A 350 1.85 -4.16 23.23
C ARG A 350 1.37 -4.94 24.46
N ARG A 351 0.32 -5.77 24.34
CA ARG A 351 -0.20 -6.60 25.43
C ARG A 351 0.63 -7.87 25.56
#